data_AF-A0A2N2SLN9-F1
#
_entry.id   AF-A0A2N2SLN9-F1
#
_cell.length_a   1.000
_cell.length_b   1.000
_cell.length_c   1.000
_cell.angle_alpha   90.00
_cell.angle_beta   90.00
_cell.angle_gamma   90.00
#
_symmetry.space_group_name_H-M   'P 1'
#
loop_
_entity.id
_entity.type
_entity.pdbx_description
1 polymer ?
#
loop_
_entity_poly.entity_id
_entity_poly.type
_entity_poly.pdbx_seq_one_letter_code
_entity_poly.pdbx_strand_id
1 'polypeptide(L)'
;MSEDGVIDRDLILVSGVEERVSPMRGGAALDLDDPDLDERERVIAALEQAGWVQAKAARLLNMTPRQIAYRIQTLNIKVRQI
;
A
#
# COMPACT_ATOMS: atom_id res chain seq x y z
N MET A 1 -23.76 6.25 -27.70
CA MET A 1 -23.54 6.45 -26.25
C MET A 1 -22.38 5.54 -25.89
N SER A 2 -21.16 6.06 -25.81
CA SER A 2 -19.95 5.28 -25.50
C SER A 2 -19.57 5.57 -24.06
N GLU A 3 -19.45 4.54 -23.23
CA GLU A 3 -19.34 4.63 -21.77
C GLU A 3 -18.12 3.93 -21.19
N ASP A 4 -17.04 3.80 -21.95
CA ASP A 4 -15.76 3.30 -21.42
C ASP A 4 -14.74 4.44 -21.32
N GLY A 5 -14.67 5.02 -20.13
CA GLY A 5 -13.76 6.10 -19.75
C GLY A 5 -12.33 5.60 -19.50
N VAL A 6 -11.70 5.03 -20.52
CA VAL A 6 -10.28 4.68 -20.47
C VAL A 6 -9.47 5.89 -20.94
N ILE A 7 -8.81 6.58 -20.01
CA ILE A 7 -7.86 7.64 -20.36
C ILE A 7 -6.54 6.99 -20.78
N ASP A 8 -6.19 7.18 -22.06
CA ASP A 8 -4.94 6.70 -22.64
C ASP A 8 -3.73 7.39 -21.99
N ARG A 9 -2.82 6.59 -21.43
CA ARG A 9 -1.63 7.05 -20.69
C ARG A 9 -0.70 7.88 -21.56
N ASP A 10 -0.76 7.71 -22.88
CA ASP A 10 0.13 8.37 -23.84
C ASP A 10 -0.19 9.88 -23.98
N LEU A 11 -1.43 10.30 -23.69
CA LEU A 11 -1.83 11.73 -23.76
C LEU A 11 -1.24 12.59 -22.64
N ILE A 12 -0.75 11.99 -21.55
CA ILE A 12 -0.12 12.72 -20.43
C ILE A 12 1.27 13.24 -20.85
N LEU A 13 1.92 12.62 -21.84
CA LEU A 13 3.28 12.98 -22.25
C LEU A 13 3.35 14.24 -23.12
N VAL A 14 2.23 14.71 -23.70
CA VAL A 14 2.25 15.85 -24.63
C VAL A 14 2.21 17.22 -23.93
N SER A 15 1.87 17.27 -22.64
CA SER A 15 1.73 18.52 -21.89
C SER A 15 2.84 18.74 -20.86
N GLY A 16 4.10 18.65 -21.28
CA GLY A 16 5.25 19.41 -20.76
C GLY A 16 5.39 19.67 -19.25
N VAL A 17 4.85 18.81 -18.39
CA VAL A 17 4.99 18.89 -16.94
C VAL A 17 6.11 17.93 -16.58
N GLU A 18 7.33 18.48 -16.47
CA GLU A 18 8.42 17.84 -15.74
C GLU A 18 8.05 17.79 -14.26
N GLU A 19 7.13 16.89 -13.91
CA GLU A 19 6.88 16.60 -12.52
C GLU A 19 8.03 15.71 -12.05
N ARG A 20 8.93 16.30 -11.26
CA ARG A 20 9.75 15.56 -10.30
C ARG A 20 8.81 14.92 -9.27
N VAL A 21 7.97 13.99 -9.70
CA VAL A 21 7.23 13.11 -8.81
C VAL A 21 8.21 12.06 -8.35
N SER A 22 8.76 12.30 -7.17
CA SER A 22 8.97 11.19 -6.25
C SER A 22 7.61 10.50 -6.11
N PRO A 23 7.41 9.24 -6.56
CA PRO A 23 6.11 8.60 -6.45
C PRO A 23 5.95 8.09 -5.02
N MET A 24 5.85 9.02 -4.08
CA MET A 24 5.41 8.77 -2.72
C MET A 24 4.07 9.49 -2.58
N ARG A 25 3.07 8.98 -3.32
CA ARG A 25 1.61 9.15 -3.14
C ARG A 25 0.89 8.67 -4.41
N GLY A 26 0.84 7.36 -4.56
CA GLY A 26 -0.20 6.70 -5.34
C GLY A 26 -1.15 6.04 -4.35
N GLY A 27 -2.14 6.78 -3.85
CA GLY A 27 -3.23 6.25 -3.05
C GLY A 27 -4.17 5.40 -3.90
N ALA A 28 -3.66 4.32 -4.49
CA ALA A 28 -4.50 3.16 -4.67
C ALA A 28 -4.71 2.61 -3.25
N ALA A 29 -5.96 2.50 -2.82
CA ALA A 29 -6.26 1.60 -1.72
C ALA A 29 -5.69 0.24 -2.18
N LEU A 30 -4.51 -0.13 -1.69
CA LEU A 30 -3.91 -1.42 -2.00
C LEU A 30 -4.94 -2.44 -1.52
N ASP A 31 -5.57 -3.13 -2.46
CA ASP A 31 -6.59 -4.13 -2.17
C ASP A 31 -5.92 -5.19 -1.30
N LEU A 32 -6.20 -5.14 0.00
CA LEU A 32 -5.58 -6.01 0.98
C LEU A 32 -5.99 -7.49 0.78
N ASP A 33 -6.87 -7.77 -0.17
CA ASP A 33 -7.31 -9.11 -0.55
C ASP A 33 -6.72 -9.59 -1.88
N ASP A 34 -5.87 -8.80 -2.54
CA ASP A 34 -5.25 -9.19 -3.80
C ASP A 34 -4.26 -10.36 -3.56
N PRO A 35 -4.43 -11.52 -4.23
CA PRO A 35 -3.56 -12.68 -4.06
C PRO A 35 -2.16 -12.48 -4.66
N ASP A 36 -1.99 -11.49 -5.56
CA ASP A 36 -0.73 -11.14 -6.18
C ASP A 36 0.05 -10.07 -5.38
N LEU A 37 -0.60 -9.40 -4.41
CA LEU A 37 0.08 -8.56 -3.44
C LEU A 37 0.87 -9.42 -2.46
N ASP A 38 2.19 -9.29 -2.51
CA ASP A 38 3.09 -9.91 -1.53
C ASP A 38 2.60 -9.58 -0.12
N GLU A 39 2.44 -10.60 0.72
CA GLU A 39 1.96 -10.47 2.11
C GLU A 39 2.76 -9.41 2.90
N ARG A 40 4.02 -9.21 2.48
CA ARG A 40 4.92 -8.16 2.96
C ARG A 40 4.37 -6.75 2.74
N GLU A 41 3.90 -6.44 1.54
CA GLU A 41 3.40 -5.10 1.20
C GLU A 41 2.10 -4.79 1.95
N ARG A 42 1.22 -5.79 2.08
CA ARG A 42 -0.02 -5.70 2.86
C ARG A 42 0.24 -5.34 4.33
N VAL A 43 1.23 -6.00 4.95
CA VAL A 43 1.61 -5.72 6.34
C VAL A 43 2.26 -4.33 6.47
N ILE A 44 3.08 -3.91 5.50
CA ILE A 44 3.69 -2.58 5.50
C ILE A 44 2.62 -1.49 5.36
N ALA A 45 1.70 -1.61 4.40
CA ALA A 45 0.62 -0.64 4.17
C ALA A 45 -0.25 -0.47 5.43
N ALA A 46 -0.62 -1.56 6.09
CA ALA A 46 -1.37 -1.51 7.35
C ALA A 46 -0.56 -0.86 8.48
N LEU A 47 0.75 -1.11 8.57
CA LEU A 47 1.64 -0.46 9.53
C LEU A 47 1.74 1.05 9.27
N GLU A 48 1.87 1.47 8.01
CA GLU A 48 1.92 2.90 7.65
C GLU A 48 0.62 3.61 7.99
N GLN A 49 -0.53 3.03 7.63
CA GLN A 49 -1.85 3.57 7.97
C GLN A 49 -2.10 3.60 9.49
N ALA A 50 -1.53 2.65 10.22
CA ALA A 50 -1.61 2.58 11.67
C ALA A 50 -0.62 3.52 12.39
N GLY A 51 0.28 4.21 11.68
CA GLY A 51 1.35 4.99 12.30
C GLY A 51 2.34 4.11 13.06
N TRP A 52 2.67 2.95 12.51
CA TRP A 52 3.57 1.92 13.07
C TRP A 52 3.09 1.26 14.37
N VAL A 53 1.81 1.45 14.74
CA VAL A 53 1.19 0.78 15.88
C VAL A 53 0.69 -0.61 15.49
N GLN A 54 1.42 -1.66 15.90
CA GLN A 54 1.12 -3.06 15.55
C GLN A 54 -0.31 -3.48 15.88
N ALA A 55 -0.83 -3.14 17.06
CA ALA A 55 -2.18 -3.51 17.48
C ALA A 55 -3.26 -2.89 16.58
N LYS A 56 -3.03 -1.68 16.06
CA LYS A 56 -3.94 -0.99 15.15
C LYS A 56 -3.83 -1.57 13.74
N ALA A 57 -2.62 -1.89 13.28
CA ALA A 57 -2.40 -2.59 12.01
C ALA A 57 -3.04 -3.99 11.99
N ALA A 58 -2.94 -4.75 13.10
CA ALA A 58 -3.59 -6.05 13.23
C ALA A 58 -5.10 -5.95 13.05
N ARG A 59 -5.75 -4.93 13.63
CA ARG A 59 -7.19 -4.68 13.46
C ARG A 59 -7.55 -4.36 12.01
N LEU A 60 -6.72 -3.59 11.29
CA LEU A 60 -6.93 -3.28 9.88
C LEU A 60 -6.86 -4.52 8.99
N LEU A 61 -5.98 -5.47 9.33
CA LEU A 61 -5.81 -6.72 8.60
C LEU A 61 -6.68 -7.89 9.11
N ASN A 62 -7.60 -7.63 10.06
CA ASN A 62 -8.36 -8.68 10.76
C ASN A 62 -7.48 -9.80 11.35
N MET A 63 -6.27 -9.46 11.78
CA MET A 63 -5.30 -10.36 12.40
C MET A 63 -5.25 -10.18 13.92
N THR A 64 -4.86 -11.24 14.62
CA THR A 64 -4.47 -11.13 16.04
C THR A 64 -3.12 -10.42 16.19
N PRO A 65 -2.85 -9.74 17.33
CA PRO A 65 -1.55 -9.11 17.57
C PRO A 65 -0.35 -10.06 17.41
N ARG A 66 -0.55 -11.35 17.75
CA ARG A 66 0.48 -12.38 17.60
C ARG A 66 0.76 -12.72 16.13
N GLN A 67 -0.28 -12.77 15.29
CA GLN A 67 -0.13 -13.06 13.86
C GLN A 67 0.64 -11.96 13.15
N ILE A 68 0.29 -10.69 13.37
CA ILE A 68 1.01 -9.59 12.72
C ILE A 68 2.47 -9.51 13.20
N ALA A 69 2.73 -9.77 14.50
CA ALA A 69 4.09 -9.86 15.03
C ALA A 69 4.90 -11.01 14.39
N TYR A 70 4.26 -12.15 14.14
CA TYR A 70 4.88 -13.27 13.43
C TYR A 70 5.21 -12.88 11.98
N ARG A 71 4.27 -12.28 11.24
CA ARG A 71 4.50 -11.83 9.85
C ARG A 71 5.61 -10.79 9.76
N ILE A 72 5.67 -9.83 10.69
CA ILE A 72 6.75 -8.83 10.75
C ILE A 72 8.12 -9.50 10.87
N GLN A 73 8.23 -10.52 11.73
CA GLN A 73 9.47 -11.28 11.92
C GLN A 73 9.82 -12.12 10.69
N THR A 74 8.86 -12.88 10.16
CA THR A 74 9.07 -13.77 9.01
C THR A 74 9.41 -13.00 7.74
N LEU A 75 8.74 -11.85 7.50
CA LEU A 75 8.92 -11.01 6.31
C LEU A 75 10.03 -9.97 6.49
N ASN A 76 10.75 -10.02 7.62
CA ASN A 76 11.86 -9.16 7.99
C ASN A 76 11.54 -7.66 7.78
N ILE A 77 10.34 -7.25 8.22
CA ILE A 77 9.85 -5.88 8.07
C ILE A 77 10.50 -5.01 9.16
N LYS A 78 11.20 -3.95 8.72
CA LYS A 78 11.79 -2.97 9.64
C LYS A 78 10.70 -2.10 10.23
N VAL A 79 10.23 -2.44 11.43
CA VAL A 79 9.35 -1.56 12.21
C VAL A 79 10.11 -0.29 12.62
N ARG A 80 9.60 0.87 12.21
CA ARG A 80 10.10 2.15 12.71
C ARG A 80 9.49 2.37 14.09
N GLN A 81 10.33 2.39 15.12
CA GLN A 81 9.93 2.89 16.44
C GLN A 81 9.95 4.41 16.36
N ILE A 82 8.79 5.04 16.53
CA ILE A 82 8.61 6.50 16.63
C ILE A 82 8.34 6.87 18.08
#